data_AF-A0A4Y8SHP0-F1
#
_entry.id   AF-A0A4Y8SHP0-F1
#
_cell.length_a   1.000
_cell.length_b   1.000
_cell.length_c   1.000
_cell.angle_alpha   90.00
_cell.angle_beta   90.00
_cell.angle_gamma   90.00
#
_symmetry.space_group_name_H-M   'P 1'
#
loop_
_entity.id
_entity.type
_entity.pdbx_description
1 polymer ?
#
loop_
_entity_poly.entity_id
_entity_poly.type
_entity_poly.pdbx_seq_one_letter_code
_entity_poly.pdbx_strand_id
1 'polypeptide(L)'
;MNTTRIVILFAFLSLSVFACNNAAKTTSTKTDSPATVAKPAAAATGTLIGAWHDAAIHSDKGEQIAYELVTSGDKTYIQAITFVGTKLKLNDTPPISPSASELKKDGDKYTSVERPGESYEIAKDGDLLIYDGAELITKCKKLL
;
A
#
# COMPACT_ATOMS: atom_id res chain seq x y z
N MET A 1 2.06 -16.05 60.31
CA MET A 1 1.37 -17.34 60.15
C MET A 1 0.81 -17.43 58.73
N ASN A 2 1.15 -18.53 58.06
CA ASN A 2 0.53 -19.17 56.89
C ASN A 2 0.46 -18.46 55.52
N THR A 3 1.53 -18.71 54.76
CA THR A 3 1.59 -19.30 53.41
C THR A 3 0.29 -19.89 52.83
N THR A 4 0.05 -19.66 51.53
CA THR A 4 -0.21 -20.72 50.54
C THR A 4 0.12 -20.20 49.13
N ARG A 5 1.02 -20.92 48.45
CA ARG A 5 1.43 -20.73 47.05
C ARG A 5 0.62 -21.72 46.18
N ILE A 6 0.20 -21.31 44.98
CA ILE A 6 -0.19 -22.26 43.92
C ILE A 6 0.65 -21.94 42.68
N VAL A 7 1.45 -22.93 42.29
CA VAL A 7 2.28 -22.99 41.09
C VAL A 7 1.55 -23.91 40.13
N ILE A 8 1.34 -23.49 38.88
CA ILE A 8 0.87 -24.37 37.79
C ILE A 8 2.00 -24.51 36.78
N LEU A 9 2.61 -25.69 36.80
CA LEU A 9 3.53 -26.22 35.78
C LEU A 9 2.72 -26.61 34.55
N PHE A 10 3.12 -26.12 33.37
CA PHE A 10 2.84 -26.81 32.11
C PHE A 10 4.17 -27.24 31.49
N ALA A 11 4.45 -28.54 31.59
CA ALA A 11 5.49 -29.21 30.84
C ALA A 11 4.88 -29.67 29.50
N PHE A 12 5.47 -29.26 28.38
CA PHE A 12 5.28 -29.95 27.11
C PHE A 12 6.63 -30.41 26.56
N LEU A 13 6.62 -31.69 26.25
CA LEU A 13 7.73 -32.60 26.06
C LEU A 13 8.21 -32.53 24.61
N SER A 14 9.50 -32.28 24.42
CA SER A 14 10.21 -32.35 23.15
C SER A 14 10.47 -33.79 22.72
N LEU A 15 10.14 -34.15 21.48
CA LEU A 15 10.73 -35.30 20.77
C LEU A 15 11.00 -34.94 19.31
N SER A 16 12.28 -34.81 18.99
CA SER A 16 12.85 -34.88 17.64
C SER A 16 13.30 -36.31 17.36
N VAL A 17 12.96 -36.86 16.18
CA VAL A 17 13.70 -37.99 15.61
C VAL A 17 13.81 -37.85 14.10
N PHE A 18 15.05 -38.00 13.65
CA PHE A 18 15.50 -38.03 12.26
C PHE A 18 14.99 -39.27 11.53
N ALA A 19 14.70 -39.12 10.24
CA ALA A 19 14.69 -40.23 9.29
C ALA A 19 15.47 -39.82 8.04
N CYS A 20 16.69 -40.36 7.91
CA CYS A 20 17.46 -40.44 6.66
C CYS A 20 17.26 -41.83 6.05
N ASN A 21 17.10 -41.90 4.71
CA ASN A 21 17.50 -42.95 3.75
C ASN A 21 16.54 -42.89 2.52
N ASN A 22 16.92 -43.07 1.26
CA ASN A 22 18.15 -43.39 0.54
C ASN A 22 17.90 -43.02 -0.94
N ALA A 23 18.85 -42.40 -1.64
CA ALA A 23 19.06 -42.63 -3.08
C ALA A 23 20.34 -41.96 -3.59
N ALA A 24 21.28 -42.83 -3.98
CA ALA A 24 22.28 -42.69 -5.05
C ALA A 24 22.96 -41.34 -5.32
N LYS A 25 24.29 -41.37 -5.15
CA LYS A 25 25.27 -40.54 -5.87
C LYS A 25 24.94 -40.52 -7.38
N THR A 26 24.73 -39.34 -7.94
CA THR A 26 25.09 -39.07 -9.34
C THR A 26 25.63 -37.66 -9.41
N THR A 27 26.93 -37.57 -9.71
CA THR A 27 27.64 -36.35 -10.02
C THR A 27 26.88 -35.57 -11.09
N SER A 28 26.47 -34.35 -10.78
CA SER A 28 26.06 -33.37 -11.78
C SER A 28 26.94 -32.14 -11.57
N THR A 29 27.72 -31.88 -12.60
CA THR A 29 28.52 -30.68 -12.85
C THR A 29 27.85 -29.42 -12.32
N LYS A 30 28.59 -28.70 -11.47
CA LYS A 30 28.31 -27.31 -11.11
C LYS A 30 28.46 -26.45 -12.35
N THR A 31 27.40 -26.33 -13.13
CA THR A 31 27.22 -25.18 -14.01
C THR A 31 26.73 -24.05 -13.12
N ASP A 32 27.64 -23.20 -12.66
CA ASP A 32 27.30 -21.92 -12.06
C ASP A 32 26.54 -21.13 -13.14
N SER A 33 25.21 -21.21 -13.11
CA SER A 33 24.39 -20.24 -13.85
C SER A 33 24.68 -18.90 -13.21
N PRO A 34 25.17 -17.88 -13.96
CA PRO A 34 25.20 -16.54 -13.41
C PRO A 34 23.75 -16.20 -13.09
N ALA A 35 23.44 -16.06 -11.79
CA ALA A 35 22.20 -15.48 -11.35
C ALA A 35 22.14 -14.11 -12.03
N THR A 36 21.37 -14.03 -13.11
CA THR A 36 21.11 -12.77 -13.77
C THR A 36 20.29 -12.01 -12.75
N VAL A 37 20.91 -11.03 -12.09
CA VAL A 37 20.20 -10.08 -11.24
C VAL A 37 19.19 -9.44 -12.17
N ALA A 38 17.94 -9.90 -12.09
CA ALA A 38 16.86 -9.36 -12.89
C ALA A 38 16.85 -7.86 -12.62
N LYS A 39 17.03 -7.07 -13.69
CA LYS A 39 16.87 -5.62 -13.63
C LYS A 39 15.53 -5.37 -12.90
N PRO A 40 15.49 -4.52 -11.86
CA PRO A 40 14.24 -4.18 -11.21
C PRO A 40 13.24 -3.78 -12.30
N ALA A 41 12.07 -4.41 -12.30
CA ALA A 41 11.01 -4.04 -13.21
C ALA A 41 10.78 -2.53 -13.09
N ALA A 42 10.66 -1.84 -14.22
CA ALA A 42 10.32 -0.42 -14.20
C ALA A 42 9.01 -0.27 -13.40
N ALA A 43 8.98 0.68 -12.47
CA ALA A 43 7.76 0.98 -11.73
C ALA A 43 6.65 1.32 -12.74
N ALA A 44 5.47 0.75 -12.53
CA ALA A 44 4.32 1.08 -13.35
C ALA A 44 4.07 2.59 -13.28
N THR A 45 3.70 3.19 -14.40
CA THR A 45 3.34 4.61 -14.50
C THR A 45 1.91 4.70 -15.02
N GLY A 46 1.25 5.81 -14.73
CA GLY A 46 -0.10 6.06 -15.22
C GLY A 46 -0.24 7.42 -15.86
N THR A 47 -1.48 7.85 -16.06
CA THR A 47 -1.87 9.19 -16.48
C THR A 47 -2.51 9.91 -15.30
N LEU A 48 -2.04 11.11 -14.98
CA LEU A 48 -2.63 11.93 -13.93
C LEU A 48 -4.04 12.39 -14.34
N ILE A 49 -5.03 12.12 -13.50
CA ILE A 49 -6.42 12.55 -13.69
C ILE A 49 -6.69 13.86 -12.96
N GLY A 50 -6.11 14.00 -11.77
CA GLY A 50 -6.26 15.18 -10.94
C GLY A 50 -5.43 15.08 -9.67
N ALA A 51 -5.30 16.21 -8.99
CA ALA A 51 -4.64 16.31 -7.71
C ALA A 51 -5.44 17.22 -6.77
N TRP A 52 -5.47 16.86 -5.49
CA TRP A 52 -6.24 17.56 -4.46
C TRP A 52 -5.43 17.73 -3.19
N HIS A 53 -5.69 18.80 -2.45
CA HIS A 53 -4.99 19.10 -1.22
C HIS A 53 -5.94 19.70 -0.19
N ASP A 54 -5.81 19.26 1.05
CA ASP A 54 -6.37 19.93 2.22
C ASP A 54 -5.21 20.43 3.09
N ALA A 55 -5.14 21.75 3.30
CA ALA A 55 -4.11 22.39 4.10
C ALA A 55 -4.17 22.00 5.59
N ALA A 56 -5.27 21.40 6.06
CA ALA A 56 -5.35 20.85 7.40
C ALA A 56 -4.64 19.49 7.54
N ILE A 57 -4.43 18.76 6.45
CA ILE A 57 -3.89 17.39 6.48
C ILE A 57 -2.38 17.41 6.29
N HIS A 58 -1.70 16.81 7.25
CA HIS A 58 -0.24 16.68 7.26
C HIS A 58 0.15 15.22 7.48
N SER A 59 1.34 14.85 7.02
CA SER A 59 1.97 13.57 7.35
C SER A 59 2.34 13.54 8.84
N ASP A 60 2.67 12.36 9.35
CA ASP A 60 3.20 12.20 10.71
C ASP A 60 4.47 13.03 10.98
N LYS A 61 5.15 13.46 9.91
CA LYS A 61 6.34 14.32 9.96
C LYS A 61 6.01 15.81 9.84
N GLY A 62 4.74 16.18 9.75
CA GLY A 62 4.27 17.55 9.58
C GLY A 62 4.38 18.08 8.14
N GLU A 63 4.59 17.22 7.15
CA GLU A 63 4.64 17.64 5.74
C GLU A 63 3.22 17.79 5.20
N GLN A 64 2.98 18.80 4.36
CA GLN A 64 1.70 18.89 3.65
C GLN A 64 1.53 17.68 2.72
N ILE A 65 0.30 17.17 2.67
CA ILE A 65 -0.08 16.04 1.81
C ILE A 65 -1.04 16.53 0.72
N ALA A 66 -0.86 16.01 -0.49
CA ALA A 66 -1.86 16.02 -1.54
C ALA A 66 -2.22 14.58 -1.92
N TYR A 67 -3.38 14.40 -2.54
CA TYR A 67 -3.81 13.15 -3.14
C TYR A 67 -3.80 13.32 -4.65
N GLU A 68 -3.29 12.34 -5.37
CA GLU A 68 -3.41 12.27 -6.82
C GLU A 68 -4.16 11.02 -7.25
N LEU A 69 -4.98 11.18 -8.29
CA LEU A 69 -5.73 10.10 -8.91
C LEU A 69 -5.10 9.79 -10.26
N VAL A 70 -4.80 8.52 -10.50
CA VAL A 70 -3.96 8.08 -11.62
C VAL A 70 -4.63 6.89 -12.31
N THR A 71 -4.71 6.89 -13.64
CA THR A 71 -5.12 5.71 -14.42
C THR A 71 -3.92 4.99 -15.00
N SER A 72 -3.92 3.66 -14.97
CA SER A 72 -2.94 2.83 -15.67
C SER A 72 -3.62 1.60 -16.25
N GLY A 73 -3.69 1.53 -17.57
CA GLY A 73 -4.50 0.51 -18.24
C GLY A 73 -5.98 0.70 -17.92
N ASP A 74 -6.62 -0.36 -17.43
CA ASP A 74 -8.02 -0.41 -17.01
C ASP A 74 -8.22 -0.06 -15.52
N LYS A 75 -7.13 0.21 -14.80
CA LYS A 75 -7.15 0.45 -13.35
C LYS A 75 -7.02 1.92 -13.02
N THR A 76 -7.63 2.31 -11.90
CA THR A 76 -7.48 3.64 -11.29
C THR A 76 -6.86 3.47 -9.91
N TYR A 77 -6.00 4.41 -9.54
CA TYR A 77 -5.29 4.43 -8.28
C TYR A 77 -5.42 5.80 -7.64
N ILE A 78 -5.50 5.84 -6.32
CA ILE A 78 -5.24 7.04 -5.53
C ILE A 78 -4.00 6.85 -4.69
N GLN A 79 -3.17 7.89 -4.61
CA GLN A 79 -1.98 7.88 -3.78
C GLN A 79 -1.78 9.22 -3.09
N ALA A 80 -1.34 9.15 -1.83
CA ALA A 80 -0.88 10.32 -1.11
C ALA A 80 0.54 10.68 -1.56
N ILE A 81 0.77 11.96 -1.79
CA ILE A 81 2.06 12.55 -2.17
C ILE A 81 2.37 13.71 -1.23
N THR A 82 3.65 13.93 -0.94
CA THR A 82 4.10 14.99 -0.03
C THR A 82 4.67 16.18 -0.80
N PHE A 83 4.53 17.36 -0.19
CA PHE A 83 5.19 18.56 -0.69
C PHE A 83 6.69 18.50 -0.40
N VAL A 84 7.50 19.00 -1.34
CA VAL A 84 8.93 19.23 -1.10
C VAL A 84 9.10 20.69 -0.69
N GLY A 85 9.20 20.91 0.62
CA GLY A 85 9.11 22.25 1.20
C GLY A 85 7.71 22.83 1.00
N THR A 86 7.60 23.95 0.29
CA THR A 86 6.32 24.62 -0.02
C THR A 86 5.80 24.30 -1.42
N LYS A 87 6.44 23.40 -2.16
CA LYS A 87 6.10 23.09 -3.56
C LYS A 87 5.59 21.66 -3.69
N LEU A 88 4.48 21.49 -4.40
CA LEU A 88 4.02 20.19 -4.87
C LEU A 88 4.61 19.92 -6.26
N LYS A 89 5.14 18.72 -6.47
CA LYS A 89 5.59 18.26 -7.79
C LYS A 89 4.58 17.24 -8.31
N LEU A 90 3.87 17.61 -9.36
CA LEU A 90 2.97 16.73 -10.10
C LEU A 90 3.63 16.36 -11.42
N ASN A 91 3.50 15.10 -11.84
CA ASN A 91 3.95 14.62 -13.14
C ASN A 91 2.73 14.18 -13.94
N ASP A 92 2.69 14.47 -15.24
CA ASP A 92 1.59 14.00 -16.10
C ASP A 92 1.54 12.47 -16.20
N THR A 93 2.72 11.84 -16.07
CA THR A 93 2.88 10.39 -16.00
C THR A 93 3.45 9.95 -14.66
N PRO A 94 2.66 10.04 -13.57
CA PRO A 94 3.18 9.74 -12.25
C PRO A 94 3.48 8.23 -12.12
N PRO A 95 4.55 7.86 -11.41
CA PRO A 95 4.76 6.47 -11.01
C PRO A 95 3.67 6.07 -10.02
N ILE A 96 3.14 4.86 -10.18
CA ILE A 96 2.21 4.28 -9.21
C ILE A 96 3.03 3.85 -8.00
N SER A 97 2.76 4.46 -6.85
CA SER A 97 3.50 4.16 -5.65
C SER A 97 3.10 2.79 -5.09
N PRO A 98 4.00 2.08 -4.37
CA PRO A 98 3.63 0.84 -3.69
C PRO A 98 2.55 1.01 -2.62
N SER A 99 2.28 2.25 -2.17
CA SER A 99 1.23 2.58 -1.21
C SER A 99 -0.04 3.12 -1.88
N ALA A 100 -0.11 3.12 -3.21
CA ALA A 100 -1.30 3.50 -3.94
C ALA A 100 -2.41 2.47 -3.69
N SER A 101 -3.64 2.95 -3.50
CA SER A 101 -4.81 2.09 -3.40
C SER A 101 -5.47 1.97 -4.78
N GLU A 102 -5.66 0.75 -5.25
CA GLU A 102 -6.46 0.48 -6.44
C GLU A 102 -7.93 0.79 -6.14
N LEU A 103 -8.60 1.42 -7.10
CA LEU A 103 -9.97 1.85 -6.98
C LEU A 103 -10.86 1.17 -8.00
N LYS A 104 -12.03 0.73 -7.54
CA LYS A 104 -13.15 0.42 -8.40
C LYS A 104 -14.02 1.67 -8.57
N LYS A 105 -14.29 2.04 -9.83
CA LYS A 105 -15.21 3.13 -10.16
C LYS A 105 -16.64 2.62 -10.33
N ASP A 106 -17.61 3.33 -9.76
CA ASP A 106 -19.04 3.13 -9.92
C ASP A 106 -19.74 4.51 -10.01
N GLY A 107 -20.13 4.90 -11.23
CA GLY A 107 -20.57 6.27 -11.50
C GLY A 107 -19.48 7.30 -11.18
N ASP A 108 -19.79 8.27 -10.33
CA ASP A 108 -18.86 9.32 -9.87
C ASP A 108 -18.10 8.94 -8.59
N LYS A 109 -18.37 7.75 -8.04
CA LYS A 109 -17.77 7.24 -6.82
C LYS A 109 -16.65 6.25 -7.13
N TYR A 110 -15.60 6.31 -6.34
CA TYR A 110 -14.49 5.39 -6.33
C TYR A 110 -14.44 4.68 -4.98
N THR A 111 -14.24 3.37 -4.95
CA THR A 111 -14.10 2.59 -3.71
C THR A 111 -12.76 1.88 -3.72
N SER A 112 -12.00 1.94 -2.63
CA SER A 112 -10.75 1.19 -2.52
C SER A 112 -11.02 -0.31 -2.59
N VAL A 113 -10.22 -1.01 -3.39
CA VAL A 113 -10.24 -2.47 -3.50
C VAL A 113 -9.67 -3.08 -2.22
N GLU A 114 -8.63 -2.49 -1.65
CA GLU A 114 -7.94 -2.98 -0.46
C GLU A 114 -8.72 -2.67 0.83
N ARG A 115 -9.44 -1.55 0.87
CA ARG A 115 -10.25 -1.10 2.00
C ARG A 115 -11.64 -0.70 1.53
N PRO A 116 -12.60 -1.64 1.40
CA PRO A 116 -13.93 -1.35 0.85
C PRO A 116 -14.77 -0.34 1.64
N GLY A 117 -14.39 -0.04 2.90
CA GLY A 117 -14.99 1.06 3.67
C GLY A 117 -14.53 2.44 3.18
N GLU A 118 -13.33 2.54 2.62
CA GLU A 118 -12.79 3.80 2.13
C GLU A 118 -13.26 4.09 0.71
N SER A 119 -13.86 5.26 0.54
CA SER A 119 -14.37 5.67 -0.76
C SER A 119 -14.18 7.15 -1.01
N TYR A 120 -14.21 7.51 -2.28
CA TYR A 120 -13.86 8.82 -2.77
C TYR A 120 -14.89 9.28 -3.78
N GLU A 121 -15.25 10.55 -3.75
CA GLU A 121 -16.18 11.14 -4.70
C GLU A 121 -15.62 12.46 -5.20
N ILE A 122 -15.69 12.68 -6.51
CA ILE A 122 -15.38 13.99 -7.08
C ILE A 122 -16.67 14.80 -7.09
N ALA A 123 -16.76 15.78 -6.20
CA ALA A 123 -17.90 16.66 -6.11
C ALA A 123 -18.07 17.48 -7.41
N LYS A 124 -19.26 18.06 -7.61
CA LYS A 124 -19.56 18.86 -8.81
C LYS A 124 -18.67 20.09 -8.98
N ASP A 125 -18.13 20.63 -7.90
CA ASP A 125 -17.15 21.72 -7.91
C ASP A 125 -15.72 21.24 -8.22
N GLY A 126 -15.54 19.93 -8.38
CA GLY A 126 -14.28 19.27 -8.67
C GLY A 126 -13.48 18.89 -7.44
N ASP A 127 -13.92 19.25 -6.23
CA ASP A 127 -13.23 18.89 -4.99
C ASP A 127 -13.35 17.38 -4.70
N LEU A 128 -12.33 16.82 -4.05
CA LEU A 128 -12.30 15.42 -3.66
C LEU A 128 -12.90 15.27 -2.27
N LEU A 129 -13.92 14.42 -2.16
CA LEU A 129 -14.52 14.01 -0.89
C LEU A 129 -13.97 12.64 -0.52
N ILE A 130 -13.47 12.49 0.71
CA ILE A 130 -12.92 11.23 1.22
C ILE A 130 -13.81 10.73 2.35
N TYR A 131 -14.24 9.48 2.24
CA TYR A 131 -15.16 8.83 3.16
C TYR A 131 -14.55 7.58 3.81
N ASP A 132 -14.89 7.34 5.07
CA ASP A 132 -14.74 6.05 5.74
C ASP A 132 -16.14 5.53 6.13
N GLY A 133 -16.57 4.46 5.47
CA GLY A 133 -17.95 4.00 5.48
C GLY A 133 -18.91 5.06 4.95
N ALA A 134 -19.76 5.58 5.84
CA ALA A 134 -20.73 6.63 5.54
C ALA A 134 -20.28 8.02 6.02
N GLU A 135 -19.17 8.11 6.74
CA GLU A 135 -18.67 9.35 7.32
C GLU A 135 -17.78 10.10 6.31
N LEU A 136 -18.06 11.38 6.09
CA LEU A 136 -17.15 12.26 5.34
C LEU A 136 -16.00 12.64 6.25
N ILE A 137 -14.80 12.16 5.93
CA ILE A 137 -13.58 12.41 6.70
C ILE A 137 -12.97 13.76 6.34
N THR A 138 -12.91 14.08 5.06
CA THR A 138 -12.38 15.38 4.60
C THR A 138 -12.89 15.75 3.20
N LYS A 139 -12.75 17.03 2.88
CA LYS A 139 -12.92 17.62 1.57
C LYS A 139 -11.61 18.28 1.13
N CYS A 140 -10.92 17.69 0.17
CA CYS A 140 -9.68 18.22 -0.38
C CYS A 140 -9.96 19.12 -1.60
N LYS A 141 -9.30 20.28 -1.65
CA LYS A 141 -9.46 21.25 -2.72
C LYS A 141 -8.77 20.81 -3.98
N LYS A 142 -9.47 20.94 -5.12
CA LYS A 142 -8.91 20.67 -6.44
C LYS A 142 -7.73 21.58 -6.74
N LEU A 143 -6.61 21.00 -7.15
CA LEU A 143 -5.41 21.71 -7.60
C LEU A 143 -5.32 21.78 -9.13
N LEU A 144 -5.73 20.71 -9.82
CA LEU A 144 -5.73 20.53 -11.28
C LEU A 144 -7.01 19.87 -11.75
#